data_AF-A0A924RGN1-F1
#
_entry.id   AF-A0A924RGN1-F1
#
_cell.length_a   1.000
_cell.length_b   1.000
_cell.length_c   1.000
_cell.angle_alpha   90.00
_cell.angle_beta   90.00
_cell.angle_gamma   90.00
#
_symmetry.space_group_name_H-M   'P 1'
#
loop_
_entity.id
_entity.type
_entity.pdbx_description
1 polymer ?
#
loop_
_entity_poly.entity_id
_entity_poly.type
_entity_poly.pdbx_seq_one_letter_code
_entity_poly.pdbx_strand_id
1 'polypeptide(L)'
;MLALTRLDGLVRERLQQWPQRPPGIKDPSGKGRWLRGRPGDISASSHPFLKFPGSDRLRTLPDGLWLHFGGTSLEPFVDIFAVEACSSYANMLDKRSRFAPSTHSLLAVCPVPWLLAPSVASDPTPRWRLTGALRAEPATPLVLPVRDIRVLYALKARQYKGFVESQIPHPHEYFMPMETLTSANAQNDPSVQALVARASTSANFLAGC
;
A
#
# COMPACT_ATOMS: atom_id res chain seq x y z
N MET A 1 -20.03 4.05 -18.44
CA MET A 1 -19.79 2.98 -17.44
C MET A 1 -18.66 2.03 -17.85
N LEU A 2 -18.64 1.50 -19.08
CA LEU A 2 -17.61 0.56 -19.59
C LEU A 2 -16.13 1.04 -19.51
N ALA A 3 -15.86 2.34 -19.66
CA ALA A 3 -14.49 2.87 -19.66
C ALA A 3 -13.83 2.91 -18.26
N LEU A 4 -14.63 3.03 -17.18
CA LEU A 4 -14.13 3.02 -15.79
C LEU A 4 -13.75 1.60 -15.36
N THR A 5 -14.60 0.63 -15.67
CA THR A 5 -14.34 -0.80 -15.43
C THR A 5 -13.07 -1.28 -16.14
N ARG A 6 -12.76 -0.71 -17.31
CA ARG A 6 -11.52 -0.99 -18.04
C ARG A 6 -10.27 -0.43 -17.34
N LEU A 7 -10.36 0.73 -16.71
CA LEU A 7 -9.23 1.34 -16.00
C LEU A 7 -8.95 0.62 -14.68
N ASP A 8 -9.98 0.33 -13.89
CA ASP A 8 -9.82 -0.38 -12.61
C ASP A 8 -9.23 -1.78 -12.83
N GLY A 9 -9.68 -2.48 -13.88
CA GLY A 9 -9.11 -3.76 -14.31
C GLY A 9 -7.63 -3.64 -14.71
N LEU A 10 -7.28 -2.63 -15.51
CA LEU A 10 -5.91 -2.38 -15.95
C LEU A 10 -4.99 -2.02 -14.76
N VAL A 11 -5.44 -1.16 -13.85
CA VAL A 11 -4.69 -0.80 -12.64
C VAL A 11 -4.43 -2.05 -11.80
N ARG A 12 -5.46 -2.87 -11.58
CA ARG A 12 -5.32 -4.14 -10.84
C ARG A 12 -4.31 -5.05 -11.51
N GLU A 13 -4.42 -5.28 -12.82
CA GLU A 13 -3.50 -6.13 -13.60
C GLU A 13 -2.05 -5.66 -13.45
N ARG A 14 -1.82 -4.34 -13.54
CA ARG A 14 -0.49 -3.74 -13.45
C ARG A 14 0.08 -3.82 -12.04
N LEU A 15 -0.73 -3.53 -11.02
CA LEU A 15 -0.30 -3.66 -9.62
C LEU A 15 -0.08 -5.12 -9.20
N GLN A 16 -0.74 -6.09 -9.85
CA GLN A 16 -0.45 -7.52 -9.62
C GLN A 16 0.97 -7.92 -10.09
N GLN A 17 1.55 -7.19 -11.04
CA GLN A 17 2.91 -7.39 -11.53
C GLN A 17 3.97 -6.79 -10.59
N TRP A 18 3.56 -5.91 -9.67
CA TRP A 18 4.48 -5.33 -8.69
C TRP A 18 4.92 -6.40 -7.66
N PRO A 19 6.18 -6.40 -7.22
CA PRO A 19 6.70 -7.44 -6.32
C PRO A 19 6.09 -7.37 -4.91
N GLN A 20 6.45 -8.36 -4.08
CA GLN A 20 6.02 -8.41 -2.68
C GLN A 20 6.50 -7.22 -1.85
N ARG A 21 7.64 -6.64 -2.25
CA ARG A 21 8.13 -5.35 -1.76
C ARG A 21 7.78 -4.27 -2.79
N PRO A 22 7.35 -3.07 -2.40
CA PRO A 22 7.17 -1.98 -3.36
C PRO A 22 8.46 -1.74 -4.18
N PRO A 23 8.36 -1.52 -5.50
CA PRO A 23 9.51 -1.27 -6.37
C PRO A 23 10.41 -0.15 -5.85
N GLY A 24 11.74 -0.31 -5.95
CA GLY A 24 12.70 0.72 -5.54
C GLY A 24 12.92 0.87 -4.03
N ILE A 25 12.01 0.40 -3.16
CA ILE A 25 12.26 0.37 -1.72
C ILE A 25 13.31 -0.69 -1.41
N LYS A 26 14.44 -0.25 -0.85
CA LYS A 26 15.48 -1.11 -0.28
C LYS A 26 15.13 -1.37 1.18
N ASP A 27 15.43 -2.57 1.67
CA ASP A 27 15.37 -2.88 3.11
C ASP A 27 16.81 -2.84 3.65
N PRO A 28 17.19 -1.79 4.41
CA PRO A 28 18.53 -1.68 4.96
C PRO A 28 18.81 -2.72 6.06
N SER A 29 17.75 -3.26 6.67
CA SER A 29 17.84 -4.05 7.90
C SER A 29 17.69 -5.56 7.67
N GLY A 30 17.05 -5.97 6.57
CA GLY A 30 16.68 -7.36 6.29
C GLY A 30 15.64 -7.96 7.26
N LYS A 31 15.21 -7.20 8.28
CA LYS A 31 14.37 -7.68 9.39
C LYS A 31 12.89 -7.37 9.17
N GLY A 32 12.56 -6.35 8.40
CA GLY A 32 11.18 -5.98 8.08
C GLY A 32 10.70 -6.65 6.79
N ARG A 33 9.65 -7.46 6.89
CA ARG A 33 9.10 -8.17 5.72
C ARG A 33 7.89 -7.41 5.19
N TRP A 34 8.12 -6.69 4.09
CA TRP A 34 7.03 -6.16 3.27
C TRP A 34 6.14 -7.29 2.77
N LEU A 35 4.83 -7.16 3.00
CA LEU A 35 3.80 -8.04 2.48
C LEU A 35 2.75 -7.23 1.72
N ARG A 36 2.61 -7.50 0.43
CA ARG A 36 1.52 -7.07 -0.44
C ARG A 36 0.20 -7.65 0.06
N GLY A 37 -0.66 -6.77 0.55
CA GLY A 37 -2.05 -7.04 0.89
C GLY A 37 -2.98 -6.91 -0.31
N ARG A 38 -2.74 -5.92 -1.20
CA ARG A 38 -3.55 -5.67 -2.41
C ARG A 38 -2.69 -5.22 -3.59
N PRO A 39 -3.10 -5.50 -4.84
CA PRO A 39 -4.17 -6.45 -5.19
C PRO A 39 -3.74 -7.87 -4.82
N GLY A 40 -4.68 -8.65 -4.29
CA GLY A 40 -4.44 -10.07 -4.05
C GLY A 40 -4.76 -10.93 -5.26
N ASP A 41 -4.56 -12.24 -5.08
CA ASP A 41 -4.97 -13.24 -6.07
C ASP A 41 -6.49 -13.14 -6.33
N ILE A 42 -6.91 -13.35 -7.58
CA ILE A 42 -8.32 -13.27 -7.99
C ILE A 42 -9.16 -14.32 -7.25
N SER A 43 -8.54 -15.45 -6.90
CA SER A 43 -9.15 -16.56 -6.16
C SER A 43 -9.27 -16.30 -4.65
N ALA A 44 -8.51 -15.36 -4.10
CA ALA A 44 -8.50 -15.09 -2.67
C ALA A 44 -9.66 -14.13 -2.31
N SER A 45 -10.62 -14.62 -1.55
CA SER A 45 -11.81 -13.85 -1.13
C SER A 45 -11.55 -12.84 -0.01
N SER A 46 -10.35 -12.86 0.59
CA SER A 46 -10.05 -12.09 1.80
C SER A 46 -8.70 -11.39 1.68
N HIS A 47 -8.72 -10.06 1.78
CA HIS A 47 -7.52 -9.22 1.71
C HIS A 47 -7.45 -8.25 2.88
N PRO A 48 -6.25 -7.80 3.26
CA PRO A 48 -6.11 -6.72 4.23
C PRO A 48 -6.83 -5.45 3.79
N PHE A 49 -7.32 -4.72 4.79
CA PHE A 49 -7.99 -3.43 4.62
C PHE A 49 -7.65 -2.51 5.80
N LEU A 50 -7.91 -1.22 5.61
CA LEU A 50 -7.70 -0.23 6.67
C LEU A 50 -9.05 0.19 7.24
N LYS A 51 -9.10 0.54 8.52
CA LYS A 51 -10.28 1.11 9.17
C LYS A 51 -9.90 2.14 10.23
N PHE A 52 -10.85 2.99 10.56
CA PHE A 52 -10.72 3.84 11.75
C PHE A 52 -10.86 3.01 13.03
N PRO A 53 -10.09 3.30 14.09
CA PRO A 53 -10.34 2.75 15.41
C PRO A 53 -11.81 2.96 15.82
N GLY A 54 -12.44 1.92 16.40
CA GLY A 54 -13.83 1.99 16.87
C GLY A 54 -14.92 1.91 15.80
N SER A 55 -14.59 1.80 14.50
CA SER A 55 -15.57 1.65 13.42
C SER A 55 -15.34 0.38 12.62
N ASP A 56 -16.41 -0.39 12.40
CA ASP A 56 -16.40 -1.55 11.48
C ASP A 56 -17.12 -1.27 10.15
N ARG A 57 -17.74 -0.09 10.03
CA ARG A 57 -18.54 0.30 8.85
C ARG A 57 -17.71 0.91 7.74
N LEU A 58 -16.63 1.61 8.08
CA LEU A 58 -15.82 2.36 7.13
C LEU A 58 -14.49 1.64 6.89
N ARG A 59 -14.43 0.88 5.79
CA ARG A 59 -13.22 0.20 5.32
C ARG A 59 -12.62 0.99 4.17
N THR A 60 -11.33 1.26 4.25
CA THR A 60 -10.53 1.75 3.14
C THR A 60 -9.86 0.55 2.46
N LEU A 61 -10.10 0.41 1.16
CA LEU A 61 -9.60 -0.66 0.31
C LEU A 61 -8.77 -0.04 -0.82
N PRO A 62 -7.47 0.22 -0.58
CA PRO A 62 -6.63 0.83 -1.60
C PRO A 62 -6.52 -0.05 -2.85
N ASP A 63 -6.28 0.55 -4.01
CA ASP A 63 -6.05 -0.19 -5.25
C ASP A 63 -4.79 -1.08 -5.13
N GLY A 64 -3.75 -0.56 -4.49
CA GLY A 64 -2.59 -1.32 -4.04
C GLY A 64 -2.29 -1.07 -2.56
N LEU A 65 -1.91 -2.10 -1.81
CA LEU A 65 -1.59 -2.01 -0.38
C LEU A 65 -0.42 -2.94 -0.06
N TRP A 66 0.63 -2.37 0.51
CA TRP A 66 1.78 -3.08 1.06
C TRP A 66 1.92 -2.75 2.54
N LEU A 67 2.22 -3.78 3.32
CA LEU A 67 2.28 -3.77 4.78
C LEU A 67 3.70 -4.10 5.21
N HIS A 68 4.34 -3.18 5.93
CA HIS A 68 5.65 -3.39 6.52
C HIS A 68 5.50 -3.60 8.02
N PHE A 69 5.58 -4.86 8.43
CA PHE A 69 5.40 -5.24 9.83
C PHE A 69 6.65 -4.92 10.64
N GLY A 70 6.45 -4.33 11.82
CA GLY A 70 7.53 -3.96 12.72
C GLY A 70 7.10 -3.95 14.18
N GLY A 71 8.04 -3.58 15.04
CA GLY A 71 7.86 -3.56 16.49
C GLY A 71 8.24 -4.89 17.15
N THR A 72 7.72 -5.10 18.35
CA THR A 72 7.90 -6.34 19.11
C THR A 72 6.57 -7.08 19.23
N SER A 73 6.57 -8.31 19.75
CA SER A 73 5.31 -9.01 20.05
C SER A 73 4.44 -8.29 21.09
N LEU A 74 5.01 -7.38 21.89
CA LEU A 74 4.29 -6.60 22.89
C LEU A 74 3.76 -5.29 22.31
N GLU A 75 4.50 -4.70 21.38
CA GLU A 75 4.17 -3.43 20.73
C GLU A 75 4.27 -3.57 19.20
N PRO A 76 3.38 -4.37 18.57
CA PRO A 76 3.43 -4.56 17.14
C PRO A 76 2.76 -3.38 16.43
N PHE A 77 3.33 -3.00 15.28
CA PHE A 77 2.74 -1.99 14.41
C PHE A 77 2.93 -2.38 12.94
N VAL A 78 2.32 -1.60 12.05
CA VAL A 78 2.57 -1.70 10.62
C VAL A 78 2.79 -0.32 10.02
N ASP A 79 3.76 -0.19 9.13
CA ASP A 79 3.84 0.93 8.21
C ASP A 79 3.19 0.52 6.88
N ILE A 80 2.53 1.46 6.20
CA ILE A 80 1.84 1.16 4.95
C ILE A 80 2.38 1.96 3.78
N PHE A 81 2.43 1.30 2.63
CA PHE A 81 2.52 1.95 1.33
C PHE A 81 1.26 1.60 0.54
N ALA A 82 0.48 2.62 0.19
CA ALA A 82 -0.77 2.49 -0.54
C ALA A 82 -0.65 3.14 -1.93
N VAL A 83 -1.39 2.59 -2.89
CA VAL A 83 -1.55 3.16 -4.23
C VAL A 83 -3.04 3.37 -4.49
N GLU A 84 -3.37 4.54 -5.00
CA GLU A 84 -4.74 4.96 -5.31
C GLU A 84 -4.81 5.53 -6.73
N ALA A 85 -5.48 4.81 -7.62
CA ALA A 85 -5.77 5.26 -8.97
C ALA A 85 -7.01 6.16 -8.97
N CYS A 86 -6.84 7.42 -9.35
CA CYS A 86 -7.90 8.42 -9.29
C CYS A 86 -8.36 8.80 -10.70
N SER A 87 -9.65 8.57 -10.97
CA SER A 87 -10.23 8.85 -12.29
C SER A 87 -10.72 10.29 -12.46
N SER A 88 -10.87 11.03 -11.36
CA SER A 88 -11.31 12.43 -11.30
C SER A 88 -10.73 13.14 -10.07
N TYR A 89 -10.82 14.46 -10.03
CA TYR A 89 -10.38 15.26 -8.88
C TYR A 89 -11.24 15.01 -7.63
N ALA A 90 -12.55 14.89 -7.78
CA ALA A 90 -13.45 14.55 -6.67
C ALA A 90 -13.14 13.16 -6.08
N ASN A 91 -12.87 12.17 -6.95
CA ASN A 91 -12.45 10.84 -6.53
C ASN A 91 -11.09 10.86 -5.81
N MET A 92 -10.16 11.69 -6.28
CA MET A 92 -8.89 11.91 -5.60
C MET A 92 -9.10 12.51 -4.21
N LEU A 93 -9.91 13.56 -4.06
CA LEU A 93 -10.17 14.18 -2.75
C LEU A 93 -10.85 13.23 -1.76
N ASP A 94 -11.83 12.45 -2.22
CA ASP A 94 -12.47 11.41 -1.42
C ASP A 94 -11.44 10.37 -0.94
N LYS A 95 -10.62 9.82 -1.84
CA LYS A 95 -9.54 8.88 -1.48
C LYS A 95 -8.52 9.52 -0.54
N ARG A 96 -8.11 10.77 -0.81
CA ARG A 96 -7.16 11.55 -0.01
C ARG A 96 -7.62 11.75 1.42
N SER A 97 -8.91 12.00 1.63
CA SER A 97 -9.49 12.18 2.96
C SER A 97 -9.34 10.94 3.88
N ARG A 98 -9.13 9.75 3.30
CA ARG A 98 -8.97 8.48 4.02
C ARG A 98 -7.55 8.24 4.53
N PHE A 99 -6.60 9.09 4.13
CA PHE A 99 -5.19 9.00 4.50
C PHE A 99 -4.71 10.36 4.99
N ALA A 100 -5.11 10.75 6.20
CA ALA A 100 -4.69 12.01 6.81
C ALA A 100 -4.12 11.77 8.22
N PRO A 101 -2.85 11.29 8.31
CA PRO A 101 -2.23 10.88 9.59
C PRO A 101 -2.14 12.00 10.62
N SER A 102 -2.20 13.26 10.19
CA SER A 102 -2.25 14.43 11.08
C SER A 102 -3.58 14.62 11.79
N THR A 103 -4.65 13.98 11.31
CA THR A 103 -6.03 14.19 11.81
C THR A 103 -6.64 12.92 12.40
N HIS A 104 -6.13 11.74 12.05
CA HIS A 104 -6.66 10.47 12.53
C HIS A 104 -5.63 9.34 12.44
N SER A 105 -5.84 8.33 13.28
CA SER A 105 -5.12 7.05 13.21
C SER A 105 -5.88 6.03 12.37
N LEU A 106 -5.16 5.08 11.79
CA LEU A 106 -5.74 3.93 11.09
C LEU A 106 -5.31 2.62 11.76
N LEU A 107 -6.16 1.61 11.63
CA LEU A 107 -5.84 0.21 11.92
C LEU A 107 -5.74 -0.56 10.61
N ALA A 108 -4.73 -1.40 10.46
CA ALA A 108 -4.69 -2.41 9.43
C ALA A 108 -5.29 -3.71 9.96
N VAL A 109 -6.28 -4.26 9.24
CA VAL A 109 -6.88 -5.54 9.56
C VAL A 109 -6.37 -6.56 8.56
N CYS A 110 -5.70 -7.60 9.05
CA CYS A 110 -5.19 -8.73 8.28
C CYS A 110 -6.04 -9.96 8.58
N PRO A 111 -6.91 -10.40 7.65
CA PRO A 111 -7.76 -11.56 7.87
C PRO A 111 -6.99 -12.87 7.98
N VAL A 112 -7.53 -13.84 8.75
CA VAL A 112 -6.93 -15.18 8.94
C VAL A 112 -6.61 -15.88 7.61
N PRO A 113 -7.52 -15.97 6.62
CA PRO A 113 -7.20 -16.66 5.37
C PRO A 113 -6.01 -16.04 4.62
N TRP A 114 -5.84 -14.71 4.71
CA TRP A 114 -4.69 -14.04 4.12
C TRP A 114 -3.40 -14.32 4.90
N LEU A 115 -3.48 -14.36 6.23
CA LEU A 115 -2.34 -14.66 7.11
C LEU A 115 -1.84 -16.11 6.96
N LEU A 116 -2.73 -17.07 6.74
CA LEU A 116 -2.41 -18.48 6.56
C LEU A 116 -1.91 -18.81 5.14
N ALA A 117 -2.31 -18.02 4.14
CA ALA A 117 -1.86 -18.23 2.76
C ALA A 117 -0.36 -17.89 2.57
N PRO A 118 0.30 -18.51 1.57
CA PRO A 118 1.72 -18.27 1.29
C PRO A 118 1.97 -16.85 0.79
N SER A 119 3.16 -16.30 1.08
CA SER A 119 3.52 -14.95 0.64
C SER A 119 3.80 -14.85 -0.86
N VAL A 120 4.46 -15.84 -1.44
CA VAL A 120 4.72 -15.98 -2.88
C VAL A 120 4.49 -17.43 -3.31
N ALA A 121 4.15 -17.66 -4.57
CA ALA A 121 3.83 -19.01 -5.06
C ALA A 121 4.98 -20.01 -4.90
N SER A 122 6.23 -19.53 -4.95
CA SER A 122 7.44 -20.35 -4.83
C SER A 122 7.82 -20.69 -3.38
N ASP A 123 7.22 -20.04 -2.38
CA ASP A 123 7.55 -20.25 -0.96
C ASP A 123 6.25 -20.49 -0.18
N PRO A 124 6.01 -21.73 0.31
CA PRO A 124 4.78 -22.07 1.02
C PRO A 124 4.68 -21.42 2.41
N THR A 125 5.70 -20.69 2.87
CA THR A 125 5.70 -20.06 4.19
C THR A 125 4.49 -19.14 4.36
N PRO A 126 3.62 -19.41 5.37
CA PRO A 126 2.47 -18.58 5.67
C PRO A 126 2.88 -17.15 6.04
N ARG A 127 2.09 -16.17 5.58
CA ARG A 127 2.35 -14.74 5.84
C ARG A 127 2.50 -14.42 7.33
N TRP A 128 1.74 -15.07 8.21
CA TRP A 128 1.80 -14.80 9.65
C TRP A 128 3.20 -15.00 10.24
N ARG A 129 3.95 -16.02 9.77
CA ARG A 129 5.32 -16.29 10.21
C ARG A 129 6.31 -15.21 9.78
N LEU A 130 5.97 -14.48 8.70
CA LEU A 130 6.79 -13.40 8.17
C LEU A 130 6.56 -12.09 8.90
N THR A 131 5.42 -11.93 9.58
CA THR A 131 5.07 -10.66 10.26
C THR A 131 5.94 -10.35 11.47
N GLY A 132 6.46 -11.38 12.16
CA GLY A 132 7.14 -11.21 13.46
C GLY A 132 6.22 -10.76 14.61
N ALA A 133 4.94 -10.47 14.34
CA ALA A 133 3.98 -9.97 15.33
C ALA A 133 3.32 -11.09 16.14
N LEU A 134 3.23 -12.30 15.56
CA LEU A 134 2.51 -13.44 16.14
C LEU A 134 3.48 -14.54 16.58
N ARG A 135 3.27 -15.09 17.77
CA ARG A 135 4.04 -16.22 18.32
C ARG A 135 3.44 -17.59 18.00
N ALA A 136 2.17 -17.62 17.61
CA ALA A 136 1.41 -18.82 17.28
C ALA A 136 0.52 -18.56 16.06
N GLU A 137 0.00 -19.64 15.47
CA GLU A 137 -0.91 -19.55 14.33
C GLU A 137 -2.18 -18.77 14.69
N PRO A 138 -2.59 -17.77 13.89
CA PRO A 138 -3.72 -16.92 14.23
C PRO A 138 -5.06 -17.62 14.00
N ALA A 139 -5.88 -17.69 15.05
CA ALA A 139 -7.31 -18.07 14.96
C ALA A 139 -8.23 -16.87 14.69
N THR A 140 -7.74 -15.64 14.89
CA THR A 140 -8.48 -14.39 14.69
C THR A 140 -7.72 -13.44 13.78
N PRO A 141 -8.40 -12.47 13.13
CA PRO A 141 -7.71 -11.45 12.35
C PRO A 141 -6.66 -10.71 13.19
N LEU A 142 -5.50 -10.45 12.58
CA LEU A 142 -4.48 -9.60 13.18
C LEU A 142 -4.85 -8.14 12.90
N VAL A 143 -5.04 -7.35 13.96
CA VAL A 143 -5.36 -5.92 13.87
C VAL A 143 -4.21 -5.13 14.46
N LEU A 144 -3.59 -4.26 13.67
CA LEU A 144 -2.42 -3.50 14.07
C LEU A 144 -2.62 -2.00 13.90
N PRO A 145 -2.06 -1.16 14.79
CA PRO A 145 -1.97 0.27 14.54
C PRO A 145 -1.08 0.54 13.34
N VAL A 146 -1.53 1.44 12.48
CA VAL A 146 -0.71 1.99 11.39
C VAL A 146 0.15 3.11 11.96
N ARG A 147 1.48 2.93 11.92
CA ARG A 147 2.45 3.89 12.47
C ARG A 147 2.86 4.95 11.46
N ASP A 148 3.27 4.54 10.27
CA ASP A 148 3.59 5.45 9.15
C ASP A 148 2.71 5.13 7.94
N ILE A 149 2.29 6.18 7.22
CA ILE A 149 1.45 6.09 6.02
C ILE A 149 2.21 6.73 4.87
N ARG A 150 2.23 6.06 3.71
CA ARG A 150 2.71 6.61 2.45
C ARG A 150 1.72 6.27 1.37
N VAL A 151 1.28 7.26 0.58
CA VAL A 151 0.26 7.05 -0.45
C VAL A 151 0.71 7.64 -1.77
N LEU A 152 0.67 6.82 -2.82
CA LEU A 152 0.90 7.22 -4.19
C LEU A 152 -0.43 7.35 -4.93
N TYR A 153 -0.80 8.57 -5.30
CA TYR A 153 -1.96 8.86 -6.13
C TYR A 153 -1.58 8.88 -7.61
N ALA A 154 -2.16 7.97 -8.38
CA ALA A 154 -2.05 8.00 -9.83
C ALA A 154 -3.20 8.82 -10.42
N LEU A 155 -2.89 9.90 -11.14
CA LEU A 155 -3.87 10.83 -11.67
C LEU A 155 -3.84 10.81 -13.19
N LYS A 156 -5.01 10.85 -13.85
CA LYS A 156 -5.06 11.05 -15.31
C LYS A 156 -4.40 12.38 -15.69
N ALA A 157 -3.84 12.47 -16.89
CA ALA A 157 -3.05 13.62 -17.36
C ALA A 157 -3.64 15.00 -17.01
N ARG A 158 -4.94 15.22 -17.25
CA ARG A 158 -5.61 16.50 -16.92
C ARG A 158 -5.59 16.81 -15.43
N GLN A 159 -5.93 15.84 -14.58
CA GLN A 159 -5.92 15.99 -13.13
C GLN A 159 -4.50 16.14 -12.59
N TYR A 160 -3.54 15.38 -13.13
CA TYR A 160 -2.14 15.48 -12.75
C TYR A 160 -1.60 16.89 -13.00
N LYS A 161 -1.79 17.42 -14.22
CA LYS A 161 -1.37 18.78 -14.57
C LYS A 161 -2.02 19.82 -13.65
N GLY A 162 -3.33 19.77 -13.49
CA GLY A 162 -4.06 20.71 -12.61
C GLY A 162 -3.61 20.63 -11.16
N PHE A 163 -3.31 19.43 -10.64
CA PHE A 163 -2.79 19.28 -9.27
C PHE A 163 -1.40 19.91 -9.14
N VAL A 164 -0.46 19.58 -10.04
CA VAL A 164 0.90 20.11 -10.02
C VAL A 164 0.92 21.64 -10.12
N GLU A 165 -0.01 22.23 -10.86
CA GLU A 165 -0.11 23.69 -11.03
C GLU A 165 -0.73 24.43 -9.83
N SER A 166 -1.48 23.74 -8.96
CA SER A 166 -2.35 24.42 -7.97
C SER A 166 -2.30 23.88 -6.54
N GLN A 167 -1.59 22.78 -6.30
CA GLN A 167 -1.60 22.07 -5.02
C GLN A 167 -0.19 21.69 -4.57
N ILE A 168 -0.06 21.52 -3.25
CA ILE A 168 1.17 21.03 -2.61
C ILE A 168 0.84 19.68 -1.96
N PRO A 169 1.58 18.59 -2.29
CA PRO A 169 1.49 17.32 -1.58
C PRO A 169 1.75 17.46 -0.07
N HIS A 170 1.03 16.70 0.74
CA HIS A 170 1.45 16.48 2.13
C HIS A 170 2.67 15.55 2.20
N PRO A 171 3.42 15.53 3.32
CA PRO A 171 4.67 14.75 3.42
C PRO A 171 4.53 13.23 3.19
N HIS A 172 3.34 12.67 3.38
CA HIS A 172 3.04 11.26 3.12
C HIS A 172 2.53 10.98 1.70
N GLU A 173 2.34 12.01 0.88
CA GLU A 173 1.68 11.93 -0.41
C GLU A 173 2.66 12.04 -1.57
N TYR A 174 2.48 11.15 -2.54
CA TYR A 174 3.24 11.08 -3.76
C TYR A 174 2.26 11.05 -4.93
N PHE A 175 2.65 11.62 -6.06
CA PHE A 175 1.78 11.73 -7.22
C PHE A 175 2.51 11.23 -8.47
N MET A 176 1.79 10.52 -9.32
CA MET A 176 2.29 10.08 -10.63
C MET A 176 1.20 10.16 -11.71
N PRO A 177 1.57 10.25 -12.99
CA PRO A 177 0.61 10.06 -14.07
C PRO A 177 0.01 8.64 -14.07
N MET A 178 -1.28 8.54 -14.36
CA MET A 178 -2.00 7.27 -14.51
C MET A 178 -1.38 6.40 -15.61
N GLU A 179 -0.91 7.04 -16.67
CA GLU A 179 -0.28 6.42 -17.82
C GLU A 179 1.05 5.78 -17.44
N THR A 180 1.77 6.37 -16.48
CA THR A 180 2.98 5.78 -15.90
C THR A 180 2.65 4.59 -15.01
N LEU A 181 1.57 4.64 -14.21
CA LEU A 181 1.16 3.51 -13.37
C LEU A 181 0.73 2.30 -14.21
N THR A 182 0.05 2.60 -15.32
CA THR A 182 -0.58 1.59 -16.18
C THR A 182 0.32 1.13 -17.33
N SER A 183 1.54 1.66 -17.43
CA SER A 183 2.52 1.28 -18.44
C SER A 183 2.95 -0.18 -18.28
N ALA A 184 3.33 -0.81 -19.38
CA ALA A 184 3.92 -2.14 -19.34
C ALA A 184 5.23 -2.09 -18.54
N ASN A 185 5.40 -3.01 -17.59
CA ASN A 185 6.59 -3.11 -16.74
C ASN A 185 6.89 -1.86 -15.89
N ALA A 186 5.87 -1.08 -15.48
CA ALA A 186 6.03 0.08 -14.59
C ALA A 186 6.90 -0.22 -13.34
N GLN A 187 6.82 -1.43 -12.80
CA GLN A 187 7.64 -1.88 -11.65
C GLN A 187 9.15 -1.91 -11.92
N ASN A 188 9.55 -1.99 -13.19
CA ASN A 188 10.94 -2.01 -13.64
C ASN A 188 11.41 -0.63 -14.16
N ASP A 189 10.50 0.35 -14.28
CA ASP A 189 10.85 1.69 -14.72
C ASP A 189 11.70 2.39 -13.63
N PRO A 190 12.93 2.81 -13.93
CA PRO A 190 13.80 3.48 -12.97
C PRO A 190 13.17 4.74 -12.34
N SER A 191 12.36 5.48 -13.09
CA SER A 191 11.69 6.68 -12.60
C SER A 191 10.60 6.36 -11.57
N VAL A 192 9.85 5.27 -11.79
CA VAL A 192 8.86 4.74 -10.85
C VAL A 192 9.55 4.22 -9.60
N GLN A 193 10.60 3.43 -9.76
CA GLN A 193 11.39 2.93 -8.64
C GLN A 193 11.98 4.07 -7.81
N ALA A 194 12.53 5.11 -8.46
CA ALA A 194 13.06 6.27 -7.76
C ALA A 194 11.97 7.04 -7.00
N LEU A 195 10.78 7.21 -7.59
CA LEU A 195 9.65 7.83 -6.91
C LEU A 195 9.20 7.03 -5.69
N VAL A 196 8.99 5.72 -5.85
CA VAL A 196 8.53 4.83 -4.78
C VAL A 196 9.60 4.66 -3.70
N ALA A 197 10.90 4.68 -4.06
CA ALA A 197 12.00 4.67 -3.09
C ALA A 197 11.95 5.87 -2.13
N ARG A 198 11.48 7.05 -2.59
CA ARG A 198 11.28 8.23 -1.73
C ARG A 198 10.14 8.05 -0.73
N ALA A 199 9.26 7.08 -0.94
CA ALA A 199 8.25 6.69 0.05
C ALA A 199 8.83 5.81 1.17
N SER A 200 10.09 5.37 1.09
CA SER A 200 10.74 4.69 2.21
C SER A 200 10.93 5.65 3.39
N THR A 201 10.63 5.21 4.61
CA THR A 201 10.93 5.94 5.84
C THR A 201 12.42 6.34 5.92
N SER A 202 13.32 5.47 5.45
CA SER A 202 14.77 5.73 5.43
C SER A 202 15.17 6.87 4.50
N ALA A 203 14.35 7.23 3.51
CA ALA A 203 14.64 8.33 2.59
C ALA A 203 14.52 9.71 3.26
N ASN A 204 13.91 9.79 4.44
CA ASN A 204 13.73 11.04 5.19
C ASN A 204 14.86 11.33 6.19
N PHE A 205 15.80 10.40 6.36
CA PHE A 205 16.92 10.54 7.28
C PHE A 205 18.23 10.59 6.50
N LEU A 206 19.18 11.39 7.00
CA LEU A 206 20.52 11.43 6.43
C LEU A 206 21.17 10.05 6.56
N ALA A 207 21.79 9.56 5.49
CA ALA A 207 22.64 8.38 5.59
C ALA A 207 23.79 8.70 6.55
N GLY A 208 24.02 7.85 7.55
CA GLY A 208 25.22 7.95 8.37
C GLY A 208 26.44 7.79 7.46
N CYS A 209 27.35 8.77 7.51
CA CYS A 209 28.64 8.73 6.83
C CYS A 209 29.50 7.56 7.33
#